data_AF-A0A6A7MBY6-F1
#
_entry.id   AF-A0A6A7MBY6-F1
#
_cell.length_a   1.000
_cell.length_b   1.000
_cell.length_c   1.000
_cell.angle_alpha   90.00
_cell.angle_beta   90.00
_cell.angle_gamma   90.00
#
_symmetry.space_group_name_H-M   'P 1'
#
loop_
_entity.id
_entity.type
_entity.pdbx_description
1 polymer ?
#
loop_
_entity_poly.entity_id
_entity_poly.type
_entity_poly.pdbx_seq_one_letter_code
_entity_poly.pdbx_strand_id
1 'polypeptide(L)'
;MFKVVVAAVSLTIVFTAFAQADGAAGNACAAKLTPDGQAIYAATVAAKPTTQNQRDTLEKETKSLAMGNKIARASARDNARAAEACIKAALQ
;
A
#
# COMPACT_ATOMS: atom_id res chain seq x y z
N MET A 1 -57.93 -10.09 1.87
CA MET A 1 -56.67 -10.83 1.63
C MET A 1 -55.54 -9.82 1.63
N PHE A 2 -54.63 -9.94 2.59
CA PHE A 2 -53.55 -8.99 2.88
C PHE A 2 -52.53 -8.90 1.73
N LYS A 3 -52.08 -7.67 1.41
CA LYS A 3 -50.77 -7.47 0.79
C LYS A 3 -50.17 -6.15 1.29
N VAL A 4 -48.98 -6.32 1.85
CA VAL A 4 -48.25 -5.42 2.75
C VAL A 4 -47.51 -4.34 1.96
N VAL A 5 -47.67 -3.10 2.44
CA VAL A 5 -46.74 -1.97 2.56
C VAL A 5 -45.32 -2.17 2.01
N VAL A 6 -44.79 -1.22 1.21
CA VAL A 6 -43.43 -0.69 1.37
C VAL A 6 -43.39 0.77 0.87
N ALA A 7 -43.34 1.73 1.79
CA ALA A 7 -42.95 3.11 1.52
C ALA A 7 -41.43 3.15 1.38
N ALA A 8 -40.93 3.51 0.19
CA ALA A 8 -39.51 3.61 -0.09
C ALA A 8 -38.94 4.92 0.48
N VAL A 9 -38.31 4.82 1.66
CA VAL A 9 -37.45 5.87 2.22
C VAL A 9 -36.15 5.89 1.44
N SER A 10 -35.94 6.95 0.66
CA SER A 10 -34.71 7.20 -0.08
C SER A 10 -33.57 7.54 0.89
N LEU A 11 -32.74 6.55 1.20
CA LEU A 11 -31.53 6.71 1.99
C LEU A 11 -30.44 7.32 1.08
N THR A 12 -30.26 8.64 1.12
CA THR A 12 -29.11 9.32 0.53
C THR A 12 -27.84 8.91 1.29
N ILE A 13 -27.10 7.96 0.71
CA ILE A 13 -25.78 7.54 1.20
C ILE A 13 -24.82 8.71 0.97
N VAL A 14 -24.48 9.40 2.06
CA VAL A 14 -23.34 10.32 2.12
C VAL A 14 -22.10 9.44 2.01
N PHE A 15 -21.49 9.38 0.82
CA PHE A 15 -20.14 8.85 0.67
C PHE A 15 -19.17 9.80 1.37
N THR A 16 -19.00 9.62 2.68
CA THR A 16 -17.78 10.07 3.34
C THR A 16 -16.66 9.21 2.80
N ALA A 17 -16.02 9.67 1.73
CA ALA A 17 -14.73 9.17 1.31
C ALA A 17 -13.77 9.41 2.48
N PHE A 18 -13.64 8.40 3.34
CA PHE A 18 -12.50 8.31 4.23
C PHE A 18 -11.28 8.32 3.32
N ALA A 19 -10.46 9.36 3.42
CA ALA A 19 -9.12 9.38 2.87
C ALA A 19 -8.27 8.33 3.63
N GLN A 20 -8.60 7.07 3.40
CA GLN A 20 -7.70 5.96 3.63
C GLN A 20 -6.68 6.10 2.51
N ALA A 21 -5.41 6.30 2.89
CA ALA A 21 -4.28 6.08 2.01
C ALA A 21 -4.57 4.84 1.14
N ASP A 22 -4.48 4.94 -0.19
CA ASP A 22 -4.95 3.93 -1.14
C ASP A 22 -4.06 2.67 -1.12
N GLY A 23 -4.09 1.97 0.01
CA GLY A 23 -3.36 0.74 0.24
C GLY A 23 -3.80 -0.34 -0.75
N ALA A 24 -5.01 -0.27 -1.32
CA ALA A 24 -5.45 -1.18 -2.37
C ALA A 24 -4.66 -0.95 -3.67
N ALA A 25 -4.50 0.30 -4.12
CA ALA A 25 -3.68 0.65 -5.28
C ALA A 25 -2.21 0.30 -5.06
N GLY A 26 -1.69 0.59 -3.87
CA GLY A 26 -0.34 0.18 -3.45
C GLY A 26 -0.12 -1.33 -3.55
N ASN A 27 -1.05 -2.12 -3.00
CA ASN A 27 -0.98 -3.58 -2.99
C ASN A 27 -1.08 -4.16 -4.41
N ALA A 28 -1.96 -3.59 -5.25
CA ALA A 28 -2.10 -4.00 -6.65
C ALA A 28 -0.84 -3.71 -7.47
N CYS A 29 -0.16 -2.59 -7.21
CA CYS A 29 1.15 -2.29 -7.79
C CYS A 29 2.21 -3.30 -7.31
N ALA A 30 2.27 -3.54 -5.99
CA ALA A 30 3.27 -4.41 -5.37
C ALA A 30 3.18 -5.86 -5.87
N ALA A 31 1.99 -6.34 -6.22
CA ALA A 31 1.78 -7.68 -6.76
C ALA A 31 2.57 -7.98 -8.05
N LYS A 32 3.00 -6.94 -8.79
CA LYS A 32 3.80 -7.07 -10.02
C LYS A 32 5.31 -7.00 -9.78
N LEU A 33 5.74 -6.74 -8.54
CA LEU A 33 7.15 -6.67 -8.18
C LEU A 33 7.76 -8.07 -8.10
N THR A 34 9.08 -8.12 -8.17
CA THR A 34 9.87 -9.31 -7.81
C THR A 34 9.64 -9.69 -6.34
N PRO A 35 10.00 -10.90 -5.90
CA PRO A 35 9.91 -11.29 -4.48
C PRO A 35 10.63 -10.31 -3.54
N ASP A 36 11.83 -9.85 -3.92
CA ASP A 36 12.59 -8.86 -3.14
C ASP A 36 11.86 -7.51 -3.09
N GLY A 37 11.29 -7.05 -4.21
CA GLY A 37 10.51 -5.82 -4.27
C GLY A 37 9.22 -5.88 -3.44
N GLN A 38 8.55 -7.04 -3.42
CA GLN A 38 7.39 -7.29 -2.56
C GLN A 38 7.77 -7.25 -1.08
N ALA A 39 8.90 -7.85 -0.70
CA ALA A 39 9.40 -7.81 0.68
C ALA A 39 9.71 -6.38 1.13
N ILE A 40 10.35 -5.58 0.27
CA ILE A 40 10.64 -4.16 0.53
C ILE A 40 9.34 -3.36 0.69
N TYR A 41 8.38 -3.52 -0.21
CA TYR A 41 7.07 -2.86 -0.12
C TYR A 41 6.39 -3.22 1.20
N ALA A 42 6.26 -4.50 1.51
CA ALA A 42 5.60 -5.00 2.72
C ALA A 42 6.22 -4.44 4.00
N ALA A 43 7.56 -4.49 4.11
CA ALA A 43 8.27 -3.91 5.26
C ALA A 43 8.05 -2.40 5.37
N THR A 44 8.09 -1.69 4.24
CA THR A 44 7.90 -0.24 4.21
C THR A 44 6.49 0.15 4.63
N VAL A 45 5.43 -0.47 4.08
CA VAL A 45 4.05 -0.14 4.48
C VAL A 45 3.74 -0.54 5.92
N ALA A 46 4.34 -1.62 6.42
CA ALA A 46 4.21 -2.02 7.82
C ALA A 46 4.78 -0.98 8.79
N ALA A 47 5.80 -0.23 8.36
CA ALA A 47 6.37 0.90 9.10
C ALA A 47 5.49 2.18 9.05
N LYS A 48 4.34 2.13 8.36
CA LYS A 48 3.35 3.22 8.26
C LYS A 48 3.97 4.59 7.91
N PRO A 49 4.69 4.70 6.78
CA PRO A 49 5.24 5.96 6.32
C PRO A 49 4.14 6.97 6.02
N THR A 50 4.54 8.24 6.01
CA THR A 50 3.77 9.36 5.46
C THR A 50 4.36 9.74 4.11
N THR A 51 3.63 10.54 3.34
CA THR A 51 4.14 11.10 2.07
C THR A 51 5.47 11.86 2.23
N GLN A 52 5.70 12.47 3.40
CA GLN A 52 6.93 13.20 3.71
C GLN A 52 8.13 12.29 3.99
N ASN A 53 7.94 11.14 4.65
CA ASN A 53 9.05 10.28 5.09
C ASN A 53 9.14 8.93 4.34
N GLN A 54 8.26 8.67 3.37
CA GLN A 54 8.22 7.40 2.64
C GLN A 54 9.56 6.99 2.04
N ARG A 55 10.36 7.98 1.60
CA ARG A 55 11.65 7.73 0.97
C ARG A 55 12.70 7.23 1.95
N ASP A 56 12.74 7.87 3.11
CA ASP A 56 13.67 7.54 4.19
C ASP A 56 13.30 6.19 4.81
N THR A 57 12.00 5.95 5.03
CA THR A 57 11.49 4.66 5.52
C THR A 57 11.81 3.54 4.53
N LEU A 58 11.54 3.74 3.23
CA LEU A 58 11.89 2.77 2.19
C LEU A 58 13.39 2.43 2.20
N GLU A 59 14.25 3.44 2.27
CA GLU A 59 15.70 3.24 2.30
C GLU A 59 16.14 2.46 3.54
N LYS A 60 15.64 2.87 4.72
CA LYS A 60 15.91 2.21 6.00
C LYS A 60 15.50 0.74 5.96
N GLU A 61 14.28 0.44 5.53
CA GLU A 61 13.78 -0.93 5.50
C GLU A 61 14.49 -1.77 4.44
N THR A 62 14.75 -1.22 3.26
CA THR A 62 15.56 -1.90 2.22
C THR A 62 16.93 -2.27 2.75
N LYS A 63 17.61 -1.34 3.42
CA LYS A 63 18.93 -1.57 4.01
C LYS A 63 18.87 -2.64 5.10
N SER A 64 17.86 -2.58 5.96
CA SER A 64 17.62 -3.58 7.02
C SER A 64 17.48 -4.98 6.43
N LEU A 65 16.64 -5.15 5.41
CA LEU A 65 16.43 -6.43 4.72
C LEU A 65 17.70 -6.94 4.03
N ALA A 66 18.44 -6.05 3.36
CA ALA A 66 19.67 -6.38 2.67
C ALA A 66 20.80 -6.78 3.64
N MET A 67 20.91 -6.10 4.78
CA MET A 67 21.87 -6.45 5.85
C MET A 67 21.49 -7.76 6.52
N GLY A 68 20.19 -8.00 6.74
CA GLY A 68 19.64 -9.24 7.29
C GLY A 68 19.58 -10.41 6.30
N ASN A 69 20.15 -10.28 5.10
CA ASN A 69 20.14 -11.29 4.03
C ASN A 69 18.73 -11.78 3.64
N LYS A 70 17.70 -10.91 3.80
CA LYS A 70 16.32 -11.19 3.40
C LYS A 70 16.05 -10.87 1.94
N ILE A 71 16.88 -10.02 1.33
CA ILE A 71 16.89 -9.70 -0.10
C ILE A 71 18.33 -9.71 -0.61
N ALA A 72 18.52 -9.87 -1.91
CA ALA A 72 19.85 -9.80 -2.50
C ALA A 72 20.37 -8.35 -2.53
N ARG A 73 21.56 -8.12 -1.98
CA ARG A 73 22.16 -6.77 -1.92
C ARG A 73 22.42 -6.17 -3.30
N ALA A 74 22.76 -7.01 -4.27
CA ALA A 74 23.06 -6.59 -5.65
C ALA A 74 21.83 -6.02 -6.37
N SER A 75 20.63 -6.53 -6.06
CA SER A 75 19.36 -6.09 -6.68
C SER A 75 18.54 -5.16 -5.77
N ALA A 76 18.93 -4.98 -4.51
CA ALA A 76 18.16 -4.24 -3.50
C ALA A 76 17.79 -2.82 -3.96
N ARG A 77 18.72 -2.10 -4.60
CA ARG A 77 18.47 -0.73 -5.07
C ARG A 77 17.41 -0.68 -6.18
N ASP A 78 17.49 -1.58 -7.14
CA ASP A 78 16.57 -1.59 -8.28
C ASP A 78 15.18 -2.06 -7.84
N ASN A 79 15.12 -3.05 -6.94
CA ASN A 79 13.88 -3.47 -6.30
C ASN A 79 13.26 -2.37 -5.42
N ALA A 80 14.07 -1.59 -4.68
CA ALA A 80 13.57 -0.47 -3.89
C ALA A 80 12.98 0.64 -4.76
N ARG A 81 13.60 0.96 -5.89
CA ARG A 81 13.06 1.92 -6.87
C ARG A 81 11.72 1.47 -7.43
N ALA A 82 11.59 0.18 -7.75
CA ALA A 82 10.33 -0.38 -8.22
C ALA A 82 9.25 -0.32 -7.11
N ALA A 83 9.61 -0.65 -5.87
CA ALA A 83 8.71 -0.58 -4.72
C ALA A 83 8.29 0.86 -4.36
N GLU A 84 9.15 1.86 -4.58
CA GLU A 84 8.87 3.27 -4.31
C GLU A 84 7.60 3.76 -5.02
N ALA A 85 7.44 3.41 -6.29
CA ALA A 85 6.26 3.80 -7.07
C ALA A 85 4.98 3.23 -6.43
N CYS A 86 5.03 1.99 -5.94
CA CYS A 86 3.90 1.36 -5.27
C CYS A 86 3.63 1.97 -3.88
N ILE A 87 4.66 2.35 -3.14
CA ILE A 87 4.50 3.04 -1.84
C ILE A 87 3.87 4.42 -2.03
N LYS A 88 4.25 5.15 -3.08
CA LYS A 88 3.58 6.41 -3.43
C LYS A 88 2.10 6.20 -3.69
N ALA A 89 1.75 5.19 -4.49
CA ALA A 89 0.35 4.85 -4.74
C ALA A 89 -0.38 4.43 -3.45
N ALA A 90 0.29 3.75 -2.53
CA ALA A 90 -0.27 3.35 -1.24
C ALA A 90 -0.57 4.52 -0.29
N LEU A 91 -0.01 5.71 -0.56
CA LEU A 91 -0.05 6.90 0.31
C LEU A 91 -0.84 8.07 -0.29
N GLN A 92 -1.31 7.92 -1.53
CA GLN A 92 -2.20 8.85 -2.22
C GLN A 92 -3.65 8.59 -1.84
#